data_AF-A0A7X8YMZ7-F1
#
_entry.id   AF-A0A7X8YMZ7-F1
#
_cell.length_a   1.000
_cell.length_b   1.000
_cell.length_c   1.000
_cell.angle_alpha   90.00
_cell.angle_beta   90.00
_cell.angle_gamma   90.00
#
_symmetry.space_group_name_H-M   'P 1'
#
loop_
_entity.id
_entity.type
_entity.pdbx_description
1 polymer ?
#
loop_
_entity_poly.entity_id
_entity_poly.type
_entity_poly.pdbx_seq_one_letter_code
_entity_poly.pdbx_strand_id
1 'polypeptide(L)'
;MGSSGWAMYMKIFVLRSRKDRIAAMTTDKTGITKKGQQTREKIFQAALGLIKERGYEQTKLVDICKAAGIASGTFYHHFASKQDILVEYVKEESRDLMNYYESLPKESYAEAFLQVMDYQAIYFERKGTEFVATFYSIMLLSNNSIYNYGEFSLFSIIYDCFEKGQKQGEFTGQFTPGYMFELAIGLLYTITSFWCIYSSGVDMRQDIRGRMENLLEILRPTG
;
A
#
# COMPACT_ATOMS: atom_id res chain seq x y z
N MET A 1 9.94 -16.08 -26.96
CA MET A 1 9.93 -16.36 -25.51
C MET A 1 10.33 -15.06 -24.82
N GLY A 2 9.49 -14.04 -24.81
CA GLY A 2 8.34 -13.96 -23.93
C GLY A 2 8.81 -13.39 -22.60
N SER A 3 9.22 -12.11 -22.60
CA SER A 3 9.54 -11.36 -21.38
C SER A 3 8.29 -11.32 -20.50
N SER A 4 8.19 -12.28 -19.58
CA SER A 4 7.13 -12.38 -18.59
C SER A 4 7.07 -11.08 -17.79
N GLY A 5 5.89 -10.74 -17.27
CA GLY A 5 5.69 -9.61 -16.34
C GLY A 5 6.73 -9.57 -15.21
N TRP A 6 7.34 -10.71 -14.90
CA TRP A 6 8.54 -10.90 -14.09
C TRP A 6 9.68 -9.90 -14.35
N ALA A 7 9.97 -9.50 -15.59
CA ALA A 7 11.02 -8.50 -15.87
C ALA A 7 10.62 -7.07 -15.44
N MET A 8 9.32 -6.76 -15.43
CA MET A 8 8.77 -5.52 -14.88
C MET A 8 8.81 -5.55 -13.34
N TYR A 9 8.46 -6.68 -12.72
CA TYR A 9 8.55 -6.87 -11.27
C TYR A 9 10.00 -6.89 -10.75
N MET A 10 10.95 -7.46 -11.50
CA MET A 10 12.38 -7.41 -11.17
C MET A 10 12.95 -5.98 -11.21
N LYS A 11 12.49 -5.11 -12.12
CA LYS A 11 12.88 -3.69 -12.10
C LYS A 11 12.32 -2.94 -10.88
N ILE A 12 11.18 -3.39 -10.36
CA ILE A 12 10.54 -2.86 -9.15
C ILE A 12 11.26 -3.36 -7.88
N PHE A 13 11.64 -4.64 -7.83
CA PHE A 13 12.13 -5.30 -6.60
C PHE A 13 13.65 -5.48 -6.50
N VAL A 14 14.40 -5.59 -7.61
CA VAL A 14 15.82 -5.99 -7.60
C VAL A 14 16.81 -4.81 -7.64
N LEU A 15 16.36 -3.56 -7.73
CA LEU A 15 17.27 -2.41 -7.76
C LEU A 15 17.61 -1.74 -6.42
N ARG A 16 17.30 -2.30 -5.25
CA ARG A 16 17.94 -1.87 -3.99
C ARG A 16 18.14 -3.02 -3.01
N SER A 17 19.39 -3.47 -2.92
CA SER A 17 19.82 -4.41 -1.88
C SER A 17 19.53 -3.85 -0.48
N ARG A 18 19.41 -4.73 0.53
CA ARG A 18 19.30 -4.33 1.96
C ARG A 18 20.34 -3.27 2.39
N LYS A 19 21.49 -3.23 1.72
CA LYS A 19 22.58 -2.26 1.93
C LYS A 19 22.22 -0.85 1.45
N ASP A 20 21.48 -0.75 0.34
CA ASP A 20 21.01 0.53 -0.21
C ASP A 20 19.82 1.09 0.58
N ARG A 21 19.04 0.24 1.26
CA ARG A 21 17.98 0.67 2.20
C ARG A 21 18.55 1.43 3.40
N ILE A 22 19.65 0.97 3.98
CA ILE A 22 20.32 1.68 5.09
C ILE A 22 20.93 2.99 4.58
N ALA A 23 21.56 2.98 3.40
CA ALA A 23 22.15 4.17 2.81
C ALA A 23 21.11 5.25 2.42
N ALA A 24 19.95 4.84 1.87
CA ALA A 24 18.85 5.73 1.51
C ALA A 24 18.03 6.22 2.71
N MET A 25 17.95 5.44 3.80
CA MET A 25 17.40 5.90 5.10
C MET A 25 18.34 6.89 5.80
N THR A 26 19.65 6.90 5.49
CA THR A 26 20.62 7.84 6.07
C THR A 26 20.80 9.16 5.30
N THR A 27 20.04 9.38 4.22
CA THR A 27 19.98 10.69 3.54
C THR A 27 18.63 11.38 3.73
N ASP A 28 18.09 11.37 4.95
CA ASP A 28 17.22 12.47 5.37
C ASP A 28 18.10 13.64 5.82
N LYS A 29 18.45 14.50 4.87
CA LYS A 29 18.84 15.87 5.17
C LYS A 29 17.88 16.81 4.48
N THR A 30 16.58 16.67 4.73
CA THR A 30 15.69 17.81 4.57
C THR A 30 15.82 18.65 5.82
N GLY A 31 16.46 19.81 5.71
CA GLY A 31 16.61 20.80 6.80
C GLY A 31 15.28 21.46 7.15
N ILE A 32 14.23 20.68 7.38
CA ILE A 32 12.92 21.17 7.79
C ILE A 32 13.00 21.45 9.28
N THR A 33 12.88 22.73 9.63
CA THR A 33 12.80 23.15 11.02
C THR A 33 11.60 22.47 11.71
N LYS A 34 11.63 22.31 13.03
CA LYS A 34 10.47 21.81 13.81
C LYS A 34 9.16 22.52 13.45
N LYS A 35 9.23 23.82 13.15
CA LYS A 35 8.11 24.63 12.67
C LYS A 35 7.62 24.19 11.29
N GLY A 36 8.52 23.90 10.36
CA GLY A 36 8.18 23.38 9.03
C GLY A 36 7.48 22.01 9.09
N GLN A 37 7.91 21.13 10.01
CA GLN A 37 7.25 19.83 10.19
C GLN A 37 5.83 19.98 10.76
N GLN A 38 5.64 20.89 11.72
CA GLN A 38 4.30 21.22 12.23
C GLN A 38 3.38 21.81 11.15
N THR A 39 3.91 22.68 10.27
CA THR A 39 3.14 23.21 9.15
C THR A 39 2.77 22.12 8.16
N ARG A 40 3.71 21.23 7.83
CA ARG A 40 3.45 20.08 6.96
C ARG A 40 2.31 19.21 7.51
N GLU A 41 2.36 18.89 8.80
CA GLU A 41 1.32 18.10 9.49
C GLU A 41 -0.05 18.79 9.42
N LYS A 42 -0.11 20.11 9.64
CA LYS A 42 -1.37 20.87 9.53
C LYS A 42 -1.98 20.79 8.14
N ILE A 43 -1.16 20.90 7.08
CA ILE A 43 -1.61 20.78 5.70
C ILE A 43 -2.20 19.38 5.46
N PHE A 44 -1.48 18.36 5.92
CA PHE A 44 -1.87 16.97 5.77
C PHE A 44 -3.22 16.68 6.46
N GLN A 45 -3.37 17.03 7.74
CA GLN A 45 -4.62 16.82 8.48
C GLN A 45 -5.81 17.60 7.89
N ALA A 46 -5.58 18.85 7.45
CA ALA A 46 -6.61 19.64 6.78
C ALA A 46 -7.08 18.99 5.47
N ALA A 47 -6.13 18.47 4.68
CA ALA A 47 -6.45 17.77 3.44
C ALA A 47 -7.23 16.48 3.71
N LEU A 48 -6.81 15.67 4.69
CA LEU A 48 -7.51 14.44 5.06
C LEU A 48 -8.94 14.70 5.50
N GLY A 49 -9.17 15.73 6.33
CA GLY A 49 -10.51 16.11 6.76
C GLY A 49 -11.42 16.49 5.58
N LEU A 50 -10.93 17.35 4.68
CA LEU A 50 -11.69 17.79 3.51
C LEU A 50 -11.95 16.65 2.51
N ILE A 51 -10.95 15.79 2.27
CA ILE A 51 -11.11 14.63 1.38
C ILE A 51 -12.16 13.68 1.97
N LYS A 52 -12.18 13.47 3.29
CA LYS A 52 -13.18 12.63 3.95
C LYS A 52 -14.60 13.22 3.87
N GLU A 53 -14.74 14.54 3.92
CA GLU A 53 -16.04 15.22 3.96
C GLU A 53 -16.75 15.26 2.60
N ARG A 54 -16.01 15.59 1.54
CA ARG A 54 -16.59 15.90 0.21
C ARG A 54 -15.90 15.19 -0.95
N GLY A 55 -14.90 14.37 -0.64
CA GLY A 55 -14.20 13.60 -1.63
C GLY A 55 -12.92 14.22 -2.15
N TYR A 56 -12.12 13.38 -2.83
CA TYR A 56 -10.81 13.79 -3.34
C TYR A 56 -10.94 14.80 -4.47
N GLU A 57 -11.73 14.50 -5.49
CA GLU A 57 -11.86 15.35 -6.68
C GLU A 57 -12.42 16.74 -6.36
N GLN A 58 -13.39 16.82 -5.45
CA GLN A 58 -14.02 18.07 -5.05
C GLN A 58 -13.14 18.91 -4.12
N THR A 59 -12.10 18.33 -3.54
CA THR A 59 -11.18 19.04 -2.66
C THR A 59 -10.14 19.83 -3.45
N LYS A 60 -10.21 21.17 -3.36
CA LYS A 60 -9.27 22.10 -4.00
C LYS A 60 -8.14 22.47 -3.06
N LEU A 61 -6.95 22.70 -3.62
CA LEU A 61 -5.76 23.14 -2.87
C LEU A 61 -6.02 24.41 -2.04
N VAL A 62 -6.76 25.38 -2.61
CA VAL A 62 -7.11 26.63 -1.91
C VAL A 62 -7.90 26.36 -0.62
N ASP A 63 -8.79 25.37 -0.63
CA ASP A 63 -9.57 25.01 0.55
C ASP A 63 -8.69 24.33 1.61
N ILE A 64 -7.74 23.48 1.18
CA ILE A 64 -6.74 22.87 2.08
C ILE A 64 -5.90 23.97 2.74
N CYS A 65 -5.41 24.95 1.97
CA CYS A 65 -4.64 26.07 2.51
C CYS A 65 -5.46 26.88 3.51
N LYS A 66 -6.73 27.18 3.19
CA LYS A 66 -7.64 27.89 4.07
C LYS A 66 -7.88 27.13 5.38
N ALA A 67 -8.15 25.82 5.30
CA ALA A 67 -8.37 24.98 6.46
C ALA A 67 -7.10 24.81 7.33
N ALA A 68 -5.92 24.73 6.71
CA ALA A 68 -4.63 24.67 7.42
C ALA A 68 -4.16 26.03 7.96
N GLY A 69 -4.83 27.13 7.61
CA GLY A 69 -4.47 28.48 8.03
C GLY A 69 -3.16 28.98 7.41
N ILE A 70 -2.87 28.62 6.16
CA ILE A 70 -1.64 28.99 5.44
C ILE A 70 -1.93 29.68 4.11
N ALA A 71 -0.94 30.38 3.57
CA ALA A 71 -0.98 30.89 2.21
C ALA A 71 -0.69 29.79 1.18
N SER A 72 -1.23 29.91 -0.05
CA SER A 72 -1.00 28.93 -1.12
C SER A 72 0.48 28.75 -1.48
N GLY A 73 1.29 29.80 -1.41
CA GLY A 73 2.74 29.69 -1.64
C GLY A 73 3.44 28.80 -0.60
N THR A 74 2.96 28.80 0.66
CA THR A 74 3.47 27.93 1.72
C THR A 74 3.17 26.46 1.45
N PHE A 75 2.04 26.16 0.81
CA PHE A 75 1.72 24.79 0.43
C PHE A 75 2.79 24.19 -0.47
N TYR A 76 3.20 24.91 -1.52
CA TYR A 76 4.17 24.44 -2.49
C TYR A 76 5.60 24.28 -1.95
N HIS A 77 5.91 24.83 -0.77
CA HIS A 77 7.15 24.52 -0.05
C HIS A 77 7.11 23.15 0.63
N HIS A 78 5.93 22.59 0.87
CA HIS A 78 5.75 21.29 1.53
C HIS A 78 5.30 20.22 0.54
N PHE A 79 4.35 20.50 -0.35
CA PHE A 79 3.76 19.55 -1.29
C PHE A 79 3.74 20.14 -2.69
N ALA A 80 4.21 19.40 -3.70
CA ALA A 80 4.14 19.84 -5.09
C ALA A 80 2.70 19.71 -5.63
N SER A 81 1.92 18.76 -5.11
CA SER A 81 0.55 18.51 -5.56
C SER A 81 -0.38 17.96 -4.46
N LYS A 82 -1.69 17.91 -4.76
CA LYS A 82 -2.67 17.18 -3.93
C LYS A 82 -2.44 15.67 -3.94
N GLN A 83 -1.82 15.12 -4.99
CA GLN A 83 -1.47 13.69 -5.07
C GLN A 83 -0.38 13.34 -4.07
N ASP A 84 0.57 14.25 -3.82
CA ASP A 84 1.67 14.04 -2.85
C ASP A 84 1.14 13.83 -1.43
N ILE A 85 -0.02 14.40 -1.10
CA ILE A 85 -0.70 14.19 0.19
C ILE A 85 -1.19 12.75 0.29
N LEU A 86 -1.80 12.20 -0.78
CA LEU A 86 -2.20 10.79 -0.80
C LEU A 86 -1.01 9.85 -0.74
N VAL A 87 0.10 10.21 -1.39
CA VAL A 87 1.35 9.44 -1.31
C VAL A 87 1.87 9.42 0.12
N GLU A 88 1.88 10.55 0.83
CA GLU A 88 2.30 10.59 2.24
C GLU A 88 1.40 9.73 3.14
N TYR A 89 0.10 9.74 2.89
CA TYR A 89 -0.85 8.92 3.63
C TYR A 89 -0.60 7.41 3.44
N VAL A 90 -0.32 7.01 2.20
CA VAL A 90 0.08 5.63 1.87
C VAL A 90 1.42 5.25 2.51
N LYS A 91 2.35 6.20 2.65
CA LYS A 91 3.66 5.97 3.30
C LYS A 91 3.52 5.76 4.80
N GLU A 92 2.67 6.54 5.46
CA GLU A 92 2.33 6.34 6.87
C GLU A 92 1.74 4.94 7.07
N GLU A 93 0.75 4.57 6.27
CA GLU A 93 0.15 3.23 6.34
C GLU A 93 1.16 2.12 6.07
N SER A 94 2.05 2.33 5.08
CA SER A 94 3.07 1.34 4.75
C SER A 94 4.02 1.10 5.92
N ARG A 95 4.33 2.14 6.70
CA ARG A 95 5.15 2.01 7.92
C ARG A 95 4.41 1.22 9.00
N ASP A 96 3.15 1.54 9.23
CA ASP A 96 2.33 0.88 10.27
C ASP A 96 2.10 -0.58 9.95
N LEU A 97 1.80 -0.91 8.69
CA LEU A 97 1.66 -2.29 8.23
C LEU A 97 2.99 -3.07 8.37
N MET A 98 4.14 -2.44 8.07
CA MET A 98 5.44 -3.10 8.25
C MET A 98 5.71 -3.38 9.73
N ASN A 99 5.48 -2.42 10.62
CA ASN A 99 5.64 -2.61 12.06
C ASN A 99 4.71 -3.72 12.58
N TYR A 100 3.46 -3.73 12.13
CA TYR A 100 2.51 -4.80 12.44
C TYR A 100 3.05 -6.15 11.99
N TYR A 101 3.45 -6.27 10.72
CA TYR A 101 4.02 -7.50 10.20
C TYR A 101 5.26 -7.96 10.98
N GLU A 102 6.20 -7.07 11.29
CA GLU A 102 7.40 -7.40 12.06
C GLU A 102 7.08 -7.89 13.48
N SER A 103 5.95 -7.44 14.06
CA SER A 103 5.49 -7.88 15.38
C SER A 103 4.81 -9.26 15.40
N LEU A 104 4.34 -9.75 14.25
CA LEU A 104 3.62 -11.03 14.19
C LEU A 104 4.57 -12.23 14.39
N PRO A 105 4.14 -13.28 15.13
CA PRO A 105 4.86 -14.55 15.20
C PRO A 105 5.17 -15.10 13.81
N LYS A 106 6.36 -15.67 13.62
CA LYS A 106 6.83 -16.25 12.34
C LYS A 106 6.91 -17.78 12.38
N GLU A 107 5.97 -18.39 13.12
CA GLU A 107 5.78 -19.84 13.20
C GLU A 107 5.05 -20.39 11.96
N SER A 108 4.17 -19.58 11.36
CA SER A 108 3.53 -19.84 10.07
C SER A 108 3.45 -18.56 9.26
N TYR A 109 4.05 -18.56 8.08
CA TYR A 109 3.96 -17.46 7.12
C TYR A 109 2.62 -17.45 6.38
N ALA A 110 1.92 -18.59 6.28
CA ALA A 110 0.54 -18.62 5.79
C ALA A 110 -0.39 -17.83 6.72
N GLU A 111 -0.28 -18.04 8.04
CA GLU A 111 -1.07 -17.31 9.02
C GLU A 111 -0.67 -15.83 9.09
N ALA A 112 0.63 -15.52 9.04
CA ALA A 112 1.09 -14.13 8.98
C ALA A 112 0.57 -13.40 7.72
N PHE A 113 0.51 -14.09 6.57
CA PHE A 113 -0.09 -13.54 5.35
C PHE A 113 -1.57 -13.23 5.53
N LEU A 114 -2.35 -14.14 6.11
CA LEU A 114 -3.78 -13.92 6.35
C LEU A 114 -4.02 -12.73 7.29
N GLN A 115 -3.25 -12.62 8.38
CA GLN A 115 -3.34 -11.48 9.30
C GLN A 115 -2.98 -10.14 8.65
N VAL A 116 -2.04 -10.13 7.70
CA VAL A 116 -1.72 -8.95 6.89
C VAL A 116 -2.87 -8.59 5.95
N MET A 117 -3.52 -9.60 5.35
CA MET A 117 -4.70 -9.38 4.50
C MET A 117 -5.89 -8.83 5.29
N ASP A 118 -6.12 -9.32 6.50
CA ASP A 118 -7.18 -8.81 7.39
C ASP A 118 -6.91 -7.37 7.82
N TYR A 119 -5.67 -7.07 8.20
CA TYR A 119 -5.24 -5.71 8.51
C TYR A 119 -5.50 -4.77 7.31
N GLN A 120 -5.10 -5.19 6.10
CA GLN A 120 -5.31 -4.42 4.87
C GLN A 120 -6.79 -4.21 4.56
N ALA A 121 -7.63 -5.22 4.79
CA ALA A 121 -9.07 -5.15 4.58
C ALA A 121 -9.72 -4.16 5.56
N ILE A 122 -9.33 -4.17 6.85
CA ILE A 122 -9.78 -3.21 7.86
C ILE A 122 -9.34 -1.79 7.48
N TYR A 123 -8.10 -1.62 7.01
CA TYR A 123 -7.61 -0.32 6.54
C TYR A 123 -8.50 0.22 5.42
N PHE A 124 -8.75 -0.56 4.36
CA PHE A 124 -9.59 -0.13 3.25
C PHE A 124 -11.03 0.17 3.67
N GLU A 125 -11.65 -0.67 4.49
CA GLU A 125 -13.00 -0.43 5.01
C GLU A 125 -13.08 0.89 5.80
N ARG A 126 -12.10 1.14 6.69
CA ARG A 126 -12.01 2.38 7.47
C ARG A 126 -11.82 3.63 6.61
N LYS A 127 -11.09 3.53 5.51
CA LYS A 127 -10.88 4.66 4.60
C LYS A 127 -12.07 4.90 3.68
N GLY A 128 -12.82 3.86 3.35
CA GLY A 128 -13.99 3.93 2.49
C GLY A 128 -13.65 3.81 1.00
N THR A 129 -14.69 3.52 0.22
CA THR A 129 -14.60 3.19 -1.22
C THR A 129 -14.02 4.34 -2.05
N GLU A 130 -14.36 5.58 -1.74
CA GLU A 130 -13.88 6.73 -2.51
C GLU A 130 -12.35 6.88 -2.42
N PHE A 131 -11.79 6.70 -1.22
CA PHE A 131 -10.34 6.74 -1.02
C PHE A 131 -9.66 5.64 -1.83
N VAL A 132 -10.17 4.40 -1.74
CA VAL A 132 -9.58 3.24 -2.43
C VAL A 132 -9.69 3.39 -3.95
N ALA A 133 -10.82 3.88 -4.47
CA ALA A 133 -11.00 4.15 -5.90
C ALA A 133 -10.05 5.24 -6.42
N THR A 134 -9.87 6.31 -5.64
CA THR A 134 -8.91 7.39 -5.96
C THR A 134 -7.49 6.85 -5.96
N PHE A 135 -7.12 6.07 -4.94
CA PHE A 135 -5.82 5.44 -4.83
C PHE A 135 -5.51 4.57 -6.06
N TYR A 136 -6.45 3.73 -6.49
CA TYR A 136 -6.28 2.92 -7.71
C TYR A 136 -6.21 3.75 -8.98
N SER A 137 -7.01 4.82 -9.09
CA SER A 137 -6.95 5.70 -10.25
C SER A 137 -5.57 6.35 -10.39
N ILE A 138 -4.99 6.84 -9.30
CA ILE A 138 -3.63 7.42 -9.35
C ILE A 138 -2.59 6.31 -9.61
N MET A 139 -2.72 5.15 -8.97
CA MET A 139 -1.82 4.02 -9.21
C MET A 139 -1.77 3.62 -10.70
N LEU A 140 -2.94 3.51 -11.35
CA LEU A 140 -3.05 3.11 -12.75
C LEU A 140 -2.62 4.21 -13.73
N LEU A 141 -2.95 5.47 -13.44
CA LEU A 141 -2.74 6.59 -14.36
C LEU A 141 -1.37 7.27 -14.22
N SER A 142 -0.67 7.08 -13.10
CA SER A 142 0.61 7.76 -12.82
C SER A 142 1.83 7.21 -13.57
N ASN A 143 1.64 6.20 -14.44
CA ASN A 143 2.69 5.59 -15.28
C ASN A 143 4.01 5.29 -14.52
N ASN A 144 3.90 4.82 -13.27
CA ASN A 144 5.00 4.51 -12.34
C ASN A 144 5.90 5.69 -11.92
N SER A 145 5.53 6.94 -12.21
CA SER A 145 6.35 8.11 -11.88
C SER A 145 6.14 8.63 -10.45
N ILE A 146 4.96 8.41 -9.88
CA ILE A 146 4.56 8.95 -8.56
C ILE A 146 4.64 7.88 -7.47
N TYR A 147 4.25 6.65 -7.80
CA TYR A 147 4.36 5.50 -6.90
C TYR A 147 5.50 4.60 -7.35
N ASN A 148 6.62 4.66 -6.66
CA ASN A 148 7.60 3.59 -6.75
C ASN A 148 7.03 2.40 -5.99
N TYR A 149 6.66 1.33 -6.68
CA TYR A 149 6.05 0.14 -6.07
C TYR A 149 6.88 -0.46 -4.92
N GLY A 150 8.20 -0.22 -4.89
CA GLY A 150 9.08 -0.61 -3.79
C GLY A 150 8.85 0.15 -2.47
N GLU A 151 8.02 1.20 -2.47
CA GLU A 151 7.60 1.93 -1.26
C GLU A 151 6.38 1.32 -0.58
N PHE A 152 5.60 0.45 -1.25
CA PHE A 152 4.48 -0.23 -0.62
C PHE A 152 4.97 -1.43 0.19
N SER A 153 4.85 -1.34 1.51
CA SER A 153 5.23 -2.45 2.39
C SER A 153 4.41 -3.70 2.10
N LEU A 154 3.11 -3.56 1.79
CA LEU A 154 2.19 -4.66 1.50
C LEU A 154 2.78 -5.63 0.46
N PHE A 155 3.33 -5.11 -0.64
CA PHE A 155 3.81 -5.99 -1.70
C PHE A 155 5.07 -6.76 -1.27
N SER A 156 5.98 -6.07 -0.57
CA SER A 156 7.17 -6.72 -0.02
C SER A 156 6.84 -7.77 1.04
N ILE A 157 5.82 -7.51 1.86
CA ILE A 157 5.38 -8.40 2.93
C ILE A 157 4.74 -9.67 2.35
N ILE A 158 3.82 -9.54 1.38
CA ILE A 158 3.18 -10.70 0.74
C ILE A 158 4.25 -11.59 0.07
N TYR A 159 5.17 -10.98 -0.68
CA TYR A 159 6.26 -11.74 -1.29
C TYR A 159 7.12 -12.44 -0.23
N ASP A 160 7.49 -11.75 0.85
CA ASP A 160 8.29 -12.31 1.94
C ASP A 160 7.57 -13.48 2.63
N CYS A 161 6.25 -13.39 2.83
CA CYS A 161 5.45 -14.50 3.35
C CYS A 161 5.51 -15.72 2.43
N PHE A 162 5.29 -15.57 1.12
CA PHE A 162 5.38 -16.71 0.20
C PHE A 162 6.79 -17.26 0.08
N GLU A 163 7.82 -16.41 0.03
CA GLU A 163 9.20 -16.86 -0.09
C GLU A 163 9.65 -17.65 1.15
N LYS A 164 9.35 -17.14 2.35
CA LYS A 164 9.77 -17.78 3.60
C LYS A 164 8.89 -18.97 3.97
N GLY A 165 7.58 -18.89 3.77
CA GLY A 165 6.68 -20.01 3.96
C GLY A 165 7.01 -21.18 3.04
N GLN A 166 7.39 -20.91 1.78
CA GLN A 166 7.83 -21.97 0.87
C GLN A 166 9.15 -22.61 1.34
N LYS A 167 10.10 -21.83 1.87
CA LYS A 167 11.33 -22.36 2.48
C LYS A 167 11.07 -23.19 3.74
N GLN A 168 9.99 -22.92 4.47
CA GLN A 168 9.52 -23.69 5.62
C GLN A 168 8.65 -24.91 5.24
N GLY A 169 8.36 -25.09 3.95
CA GLY A 169 7.52 -26.18 3.48
C GLY A 169 6.02 -25.96 3.69
N GLU A 170 5.57 -24.73 3.95
CA GLU A 170 4.14 -24.39 4.06
C GLU A 170 3.44 -24.29 2.70
N PHE A 171 4.19 -24.07 1.61
CA PHE A 171 3.67 -23.90 0.26
C PHE A 171 4.31 -24.86 -0.74
N THR A 172 3.54 -25.23 -1.77
CA THR A 172 3.98 -26.06 -2.89
C THR A 172 5.19 -25.48 -3.61
N GLY A 173 6.12 -26.33 -4.01
CA GLY A 173 7.26 -25.96 -4.86
C GLY A 173 6.88 -25.78 -6.35
N GLN A 174 5.64 -26.08 -6.74
CA GLN A 174 5.19 -26.01 -8.14
C GLN A 174 5.18 -24.57 -8.68
N PHE A 175 4.93 -23.59 -7.82
CA PHE A 175 4.87 -22.18 -8.19
C PHE A 175 6.03 -21.39 -7.56
N THR A 176 6.50 -20.36 -8.25
CA THR A 176 7.47 -19.43 -7.65
C THR A 176 6.74 -18.49 -6.66
N PRO A 177 7.43 -17.98 -5.61
CA PRO A 177 6.84 -16.99 -4.70
C PRO A 177 6.30 -15.76 -5.43
N GLY A 178 6.97 -15.33 -6.49
CA GLY A 178 6.50 -14.22 -7.33
C GLY A 178 5.15 -14.49 -8.00
N TYR A 179 4.93 -15.73 -8.47
CA TYR A 179 3.64 -16.11 -9.05
C TYR A 179 2.53 -16.19 -7.99
N MET A 180 2.82 -16.73 -6.80
CA MET A 180 1.86 -16.74 -5.69
C MET A 180 1.48 -15.32 -5.25
N PHE A 181 2.46 -14.41 -5.20
CA PHE A 181 2.26 -12.99 -4.96
C PHE A 181 1.32 -12.35 -6.01
N GLU A 182 1.54 -12.62 -7.30
CA GLU A 182 0.69 -12.10 -8.37
C GLU A 182 -0.77 -12.57 -8.23
N LEU A 183 -0.99 -13.83 -7.86
CA LEU A 183 -2.32 -14.37 -7.59
C LEU A 183 -2.99 -13.63 -6.42
N ALA A 184 -2.28 -13.45 -5.30
CA ALA A 184 -2.79 -12.77 -4.11
C ALA A 184 -3.15 -11.31 -4.42
N ILE A 185 -2.28 -10.56 -5.09
CA ILE A 185 -2.55 -9.16 -5.45
C ILE A 185 -3.69 -9.07 -6.46
N GLY A 186 -3.76 -9.97 -7.44
CA GLY A 186 -4.85 -10.03 -8.40
C GLY A 186 -6.21 -10.24 -7.73
N LEU A 187 -6.28 -11.15 -6.75
CA LEU A 187 -7.48 -11.37 -5.94
C LEU A 187 -7.84 -10.13 -5.12
N LEU A 188 -6.88 -9.55 -4.40
CA LEU A 188 -7.11 -8.35 -3.59
C LEU A 188 -7.66 -7.21 -4.44
N TYR A 189 -6.99 -6.88 -5.55
CA TYR A 189 -7.40 -5.80 -6.45
C TYR A 189 -8.79 -6.05 -7.06
N THR A 190 -9.09 -7.30 -7.42
CA THR A 190 -10.42 -7.65 -7.93
C THR A 190 -11.49 -7.39 -6.87
N ILE A 191 -11.34 -7.94 -5.66
CA ILE A 191 -12.36 -7.80 -4.61
C ILE A 191 -12.61 -6.33 -4.27
N THR A 192 -11.53 -5.57 -4.06
CA THR A 192 -11.63 -4.16 -3.66
C THR A 192 -12.16 -3.26 -4.77
N SER A 193 -11.81 -3.52 -6.04
CA SER A 193 -12.37 -2.75 -7.16
C SER A 193 -13.87 -3.01 -7.33
N PHE A 194 -14.33 -4.25 -7.20
CA PHE A 194 -15.75 -4.57 -7.20
C PHE A 194 -16.46 -3.93 -6.00
N TRP A 195 -15.87 -3.96 -4.80
CA TRP A 195 -16.41 -3.27 -3.62
C TRP A 195 -16.54 -1.75 -3.82
N CYS A 196 -15.57 -1.11 -4.48
CA CYS A 196 -15.64 0.30 -4.82
C CYS A 196 -16.80 0.63 -5.78
N ILE A 197 -17.14 -0.28 -6.69
CA ILE A 197 -18.21 -0.10 -7.69
C ILE A 197 -19.59 -0.49 -7.12
N TYR A 198 -19.64 -1.56 -6.32
CA TYR A 198 -20.86 -2.20 -5.82
C TYR A 198 -20.83 -2.29 -4.29
N SER A 199 -20.82 -1.16 -3.61
CA SER A 199 -20.62 -1.10 -2.15
C SER A 199 -21.80 -1.63 -1.33
N SER A 200 -23.01 -1.68 -1.89
CA SER A 200 -24.20 -2.15 -1.17
C SER A 200 -24.26 -3.68 -1.10
N GLY A 201 -24.23 -4.24 0.10
CA GLY A 201 -24.45 -5.68 0.34
C GLY A 201 -23.22 -6.57 0.15
N VAL A 202 -22.04 -6.00 -0.07
CA VAL A 202 -20.77 -6.73 -0.20
C VAL A 202 -19.98 -6.61 1.10
N ASP A 203 -19.72 -7.73 1.77
CA ASP A 203 -18.76 -7.79 2.87
C ASP A 203 -17.35 -8.02 2.30
N MET A 204 -16.68 -6.91 1.98
CA MET A 204 -15.33 -6.93 1.41
C MET A 204 -14.33 -7.67 2.31
N ARG A 205 -14.47 -7.56 3.65
CA ARG A 205 -13.52 -8.20 4.58
C ARG A 205 -13.68 -9.71 4.54
N GLN A 206 -14.93 -10.18 4.59
CA GLN A 206 -15.22 -11.60 4.46
C GLN A 206 -14.77 -12.16 3.10
N ASP A 207 -14.99 -11.42 2.02
CA ASP A 207 -14.56 -11.82 0.67
C ASP A 207 -13.04 -11.91 0.54
N ILE A 208 -12.30 -10.91 1.06
CA ILE A 208 -10.82 -10.95 1.10
C ILE A 208 -10.38 -12.19 1.88
N ARG A 209 -10.85 -12.35 3.13
CA ARG A 209 -10.45 -13.47 3.98
C ARG A 209 -10.71 -14.82 3.31
N GLY A 210 -11.94 -15.06 2.84
CA GLY A 210 -12.31 -16.34 2.23
C GLY A 210 -11.54 -16.65 0.95
N ARG A 211 -11.26 -15.65 0.10
CA ARG A 211 -10.46 -15.88 -1.12
C ARG A 211 -8.98 -16.12 -0.83
N MET A 212 -8.43 -15.47 0.20
CA MET A 212 -7.04 -15.69 0.61
C MET A 212 -6.87 -17.07 1.27
N GLU A 213 -7.82 -17.53 2.06
CA GLU A 213 -7.84 -18.90 2.60
C GLU A 213 -7.90 -19.95 1.48
N ASN A 214 -8.81 -19.77 0.51
CA ASN A 214 -8.89 -20.66 -0.66
C ASN A 214 -7.60 -20.66 -1.49
N LEU A 215 -6.94 -19.51 -1.64
CA LEU A 215 -5.65 -19.43 -2.31
C LEU A 215 -4.60 -20.27 -1.56
N LEU A 216 -4.52 -20.14 -0.23
CA LEU A 216 -3.55 -20.90 0.56
C LEU A 216 -3.82 -22.41 0.50
N GLU A 217 -5.08 -22.84 0.45
CA GLU A 217 -5.44 -24.24 0.24
C GLU A 217 -4.90 -24.79 -1.09
N ILE A 218 -5.08 -24.04 -2.18
CA ILE A 218 -4.55 -24.41 -3.51
C ILE A 218 -3.02 -24.47 -3.49
N LEU A 219 -2.38 -23.61 -2.69
CA LEU A 219 -0.93 -23.50 -2.58
C LEU A 219 -0.32 -24.48 -1.57
N ARG A 220 -1.09 -25.36 -0.93
CA ARG A 220 -0.54 -26.37 -0.01
C ARG A 220 0.44 -27.30 -0.73
N PRO A 221 1.50 -27.79 -0.06
CA PRO A 221 2.37 -28.81 -0.63
C PRO A 221 1.57 -30.07 -0.91
N THR A 222 1.69 -30.60 -2.13
CA THR A 222 1.32 -31.98 -2.39
C THR A 222 2.34 -32.88 -1.70
N GLY A 223 1.88 -33.70 -0.76
CA GLY A 223 2.69 -34.76 -0.14
C GLY A 223 3.15 -35.82 -1.14
#